data_AF-A0A956REK0-F1
#
_entry.id   AF-A0A956REK0-F1
#
_cell.length_a   1.000
_cell.length_b   1.000
_cell.length_c   1.000
_cell.angle_alpha   90.00
_cell.angle_beta   90.00
_cell.angle_gamma   90.00
#
_symmetry.space_group_name_H-M   'P 1'
#
loop_
_entity.id
_entity.type
_entity.pdbx_description
1 polymer ?
#
loop_
_entity_poly.entity_id
_entity_poly.type
_entity_poly.pdbx_seq_one_letter_code
_entity_poly.pdbx_strand_id
1 'polypeptide(L)'
;MQTPRAPVAGATLIAGALLMGCTSPPLKSVQEGGWVCSVRGARCDVGISLAVARQVDVLFVVDSSATMAEEQRKLAAAIPALTRALDRKRAELRVGVTTADMGNPRCAGDEYRDPDRGRLVQASCRDRLGPDGDFVFDSLGVAAEFACTDYCDAGVHAALQGGLTPTEIYDDDSVAPRPWYEHGVLSNLPAGVVEATAALPENNDADPNNDVSPLAAALRCGLPQGVNGCGFESPLESMFWALRRAQEPTEASFGFLRDAALLGVALVTDELDCSFNPAQELIFVDLNSTWAWEPGAVTPTSAVCWNAGVVCAGEAPGPYVGCTAADYDIDGALILDGSQDERAVLYPLARYIDELDAIENYKKMIDQNQEVFVSLLAGVPEGYAEGAAELEYRDDDDAEAHALYGIGPGCDG
;
A
#
# COMPACT_ATOMS: atom_id res chain seq x y z
N MET A 1 -55.35 -27.59 20.99
CA MET A 1 -54.64 -26.75 21.97
C MET A 1 -53.25 -26.52 21.44
N GLN A 2 -53.03 -25.35 20.86
CA GLN A 2 -51.73 -24.85 20.43
C GLN A 2 -50.89 -24.50 21.66
N THR A 3 -49.63 -24.88 21.65
CA THR A 3 -48.57 -24.12 22.34
C THR A 3 -47.40 -23.99 21.37
N PRO A 4 -46.91 -22.77 21.09
CA PRO A 4 -45.78 -22.57 20.20
C PRO A 4 -44.47 -22.67 20.99
N ARG A 5 -43.46 -23.34 20.43
CA ARG A 5 -42.06 -23.16 20.85
C ARG A 5 -41.46 -22.04 20.00
N ALA A 6 -41.03 -20.98 20.68
CA ALA A 6 -40.30 -19.85 20.10
C ALA A 6 -38.92 -20.30 19.57
N PRO A 7 -38.42 -19.69 18.48
CA PRO A 7 -37.00 -19.74 18.17
C PRO A 7 -36.26 -18.75 19.08
N VAL A 8 -35.22 -19.24 19.76
CA VAL A 8 -34.24 -18.39 20.45
C VAL A 8 -33.33 -17.83 19.36
N ALA A 9 -33.54 -16.57 18.99
CA ALA A 9 -32.56 -15.80 18.23
C ALA A 9 -31.41 -15.46 19.19
N GLY A 10 -30.30 -16.19 19.06
CA GLY A 10 -29.02 -15.77 19.63
C GLY A 10 -28.46 -14.67 18.74
N ALA A 11 -28.73 -13.41 19.09
CA ALA A 11 -27.99 -12.30 18.53
C ALA A 11 -26.60 -12.29 19.17
N THR A 12 -25.61 -12.78 18.43
CA THR A 12 -24.21 -12.54 18.77
C THR A 12 -23.92 -11.07 18.47
N LEU A 13 -23.92 -10.25 19.51
CA LEU A 13 -23.34 -8.91 19.47
C LEU A 13 -21.83 -9.09 19.32
N ILE A 14 -21.32 -8.98 18.10
CA ILE A 14 -19.90 -8.66 17.89
C ILE A 14 -19.81 -7.17 18.21
N ALA A 15 -19.16 -6.86 19.33
CA ALA A 15 -18.78 -5.49 19.64
C ALA A 15 -17.87 -5.01 18.52
N GLY A 16 -18.23 -3.89 17.88
CA GLY A 16 -17.33 -3.24 16.95
C GLY A 16 -16.05 -2.88 17.70
N ALA A 17 -14.95 -3.57 17.38
CA ALA A 17 -13.62 -3.18 17.79
C ALA A 17 -13.36 -1.79 17.22
N LEU A 18 -13.37 -0.79 18.09
CA LEU A 18 -12.83 0.52 17.80
C LEU A 18 -11.32 0.33 17.66
N LEU A 19 -10.86 0.21 16.43
CA LEU A 19 -9.44 0.27 16.08
C LEU A 19 -8.87 1.58 16.65
N MET A 20 -8.13 1.49 17.75
CA MET A 20 -7.29 2.60 18.21
C MET A 20 -5.97 2.57 17.42
N GLY A 21 -6.05 2.71 16.10
CA GLY A 21 -4.89 3.17 15.33
C GLY A 21 -4.56 4.61 15.73
N CYS A 22 -3.29 5.03 15.62
CA CYS A 22 -2.86 6.39 16.01
C CYS A 22 -3.87 7.41 15.47
N THR A 23 -4.58 8.12 16.36
CA THR A 23 -5.68 9.00 15.96
C THR A 23 -5.18 9.92 14.85
N SER A 24 -5.84 9.87 13.70
CA SER A 24 -5.41 10.63 12.54
C SER A 24 -5.45 12.13 12.89
N PRO A 25 -4.30 12.83 12.94
CA PRO A 25 -4.35 14.27 13.13
C PRO A 25 -5.11 14.89 11.94
N PRO A 26 -5.83 16.01 12.15
CA PRO A 26 -6.37 16.77 11.04
C PRO A 26 -5.24 17.07 10.06
N LEU A 27 -5.50 16.91 8.75
CA LEU A 27 -4.54 17.15 7.67
C LEU A 27 -3.74 18.42 7.95
N LYS A 28 -2.49 18.25 8.38
CA LYS A 28 -1.57 19.36 8.56
C LYS A 28 -1.33 19.90 7.15
N SER A 29 -1.57 21.18 6.93
CA SER A 29 -1.23 21.84 5.67
C SER A 29 0.21 21.48 5.34
N VAL A 30 0.47 20.92 4.16
CA VAL A 30 1.83 20.69 3.66
C VAL A 30 2.49 22.07 3.56
N GLN A 31 3.16 22.47 4.63
CA GLN A 31 4.09 23.58 4.55
C GLN A 31 5.22 23.11 3.65
N GLU A 32 5.52 23.88 2.62
CA GLU A 32 6.65 23.64 1.73
C GLU A 32 7.94 23.64 2.56
N GLY A 33 8.31 22.49 3.09
CA GLY A 33 9.39 22.36 4.07
C GLY A 33 9.47 20.96 4.66
N GLY A 34 10.14 20.06 3.94
CA GLY A 34 10.75 18.86 4.49
C GLY A 34 9.89 17.60 4.47
N TRP A 35 10.18 16.71 3.52
CA TRP A 35 9.91 15.28 3.68
C TRP A 35 10.92 14.75 4.71
N VAL A 36 10.46 14.17 5.82
CA VAL A 36 11.36 13.78 6.92
C VAL A 36 11.72 12.30 6.81
N CYS A 37 13.00 12.03 6.55
CA CYS A 37 13.67 10.75 6.81
C CYS A 37 14.26 10.78 8.23
N SER A 38 13.96 9.76 9.05
CA SER A 38 14.64 9.57 10.34
C SER A 38 15.84 8.64 10.18
N VAL A 39 17.03 9.23 10.01
CA VAL A 39 18.28 8.62 10.49
C VAL A 39 19.06 9.73 11.19
N ARG A 40 19.29 9.53 12.49
CA ARG A 40 19.97 10.42 13.46
C ARG A 40 20.83 11.55 12.85
N GLY A 41 20.38 12.79 13.05
CA GLY A 41 21.25 13.97 13.08
C GLY A 41 21.69 14.55 11.72
N ALA A 42 21.16 14.06 10.60
CA ALA A 42 21.35 14.71 9.30
C ALA A 42 20.19 15.69 9.02
N ARG A 43 20.50 16.97 8.78
CA ARG A 43 19.58 17.85 8.05
C ARG A 43 19.54 17.35 6.61
N CYS A 44 18.49 16.63 6.26
CA CYS A 44 18.23 16.22 4.89
C CYS A 44 17.43 17.33 4.19
N ASP A 45 18.13 18.21 3.47
CA ASP A 45 17.54 18.81 2.27
C ASP A 45 17.48 17.67 1.23
N VAL A 46 16.39 16.88 1.19
CA VAL A 46 16.14 16.01 0.03
C VAL A 46 15.72 16.90 -1.13
N GLY A 47 16.69 17.58 -1.72
CA GLY A 47 16.52 18.17 -3.03
C GLY A 47 16.42 17.02 -4.02
N ILE A 48 15.22 16.69 -4.47
CA ILE A 48 15.04 15.84 -5.65
C ILE A 48 15.75 16.54 -6.81
N SER A 49 16.99 16.16 -7.06
CA SER A 49 17.76 16.60 -8.21
C SER A 49 17.29 15.78 -9.38
N LEU A 50 16.20 16.22 -10.00
CA LEU A 50 15.76 15.65 -11.25
C LEU A 50 16.92 15.68 -12.25
N ALA A 51 17.30 14.50 -12.74
CA ALA A 51 18.24 14.33 -13.84
C ALA A 51 17.85 15.23 -15.03
N VAL A 52 18.74 15.37 -16.02
CA VAL A 52 18.51 16.24 -17.20
C VAL A 52 17.15 15.97 -17.88
N ALA A 53 16.64 14.74 -17.80
CA ALA A 53 15.37 14.31 -18.38
C ALA A 53 14.12 14.60 -17.51
N ARG A 54 14.27 14.93 -16.21
CA ARG A 54 13.15 15.19 -15.27
C ARG A 54 12.10 14.07 -15.17
N GLN A 55 12.49 12.84 -15.41
CA GLN A 55 11.58 11.70 -15.38
C GLN A 55 11.47 11.12 -13.97
N VAL A 56 10.25 10.80 -13.54
CA VAL A 56 9.96 10.13 -12.27
C VAL A 56 8.90 9.05 -12.50
N ASP A 57 9.22 7.82 -12.10
CA ASP A 57 8.27 6.71 -12.06
C ASP A 57 7.89 6.48 -10.59
N VAL A 58 6.58 6.38 -10.30
CA VAL A 58 6.07 6.16 -8.95
C VAL A 58 5.21 4.90 -8.94
N LEU A 59 5.60 3.90 -8.14
CA LEU A 59 4.80 2.71 -7.88
C LEU A 59 4.07 2.89 -6.55
N PHE A 60 2.73 2.88 -6.57
CA PHE A 60 1.92 2.74 -5.37
C PHE A 60 1.56 1.27 -5.16
N VAL A 61 1.89 0.74 -3.99
CA VAL A 61 1.39 -0.55 -3.50
C VAL A 61 0.37 -0.22 -2.41
N VAL A 62 -0.90 -0.38 -2.75
CA VAL A 62 -2.01 0.06 -1.90
C VAL A 62 -2.65 -1.16 -1.26
N ASP A 63 -2.59 -1.19 0.07
CA ASP A 63 -3.37 -2.12 0.86
C ASP A 63 -4.87 -1.89 0.63
N SER A 64 -5.56 -3.00 0.37
CA SER A 64 -6.98 -3.05 0.07
C SER A 64 -7.75 -3.88 1.09
N SER A 65 -7.20 -4.05 2.30
CA SER A 65 -7.86 -4.70 3.43
C SER A 65 -9.04 -3.88 3.97
N ALA A 66 -9.81 -4.48 4.89
CA ALA A 66 -11.08 -3.95 5.38
C ALA A 66 -10.98 -2.58 6.08
N THR A 67 -9.82 -2.26 6.65
CA THR A 67 -9.59 -1.07 7.49
C THR A 67 -9.15 0.14 6.68
N MET A 68 -8.61 -0.06 5.49
CA MET A 68 -7.94 0.94 4.65
C MET A 68 -8.84 2.03 4.04
N ALA A 69 -10.14 2.03 4.32
CA ALA A 69 -11.10 2.95 3.73
C ALA A 69 -10.74 4.43 3.99
N GLU A 70 -10.40 4.77 5.23
CA GLU A 70 -10.07 6.15 5.58
C GLU A 70 -8.70 6.58 5.06
N GLU A 71 -7.77 5.65 5.00
CA GLU A 71 -6.37 5.80 4.61
C GLU A 71 -6.30 6.06 3.11
N GLN A 72 -7.02 5.26 2.33
CA GLN A 72 -7.19 5.48 0.88
C GLN A 72 -7.90 6.81 0.59
N ARG A 73 -8.90 7.19 1.41
CA ARG A 73 -9.54 8.51 1.30
C ARG A 73 -8.54 9.65 1.56
N LYS A 74 -7.70 9.54 2.59
CA LYS A 74 -6.64 10.52 2.93
C LYS A 74 -5.59 10.58 1.81
N LEU A 75 -5.21 9.43 1.25
CA LEU A 75 -4.31 9.33 0.11
C LEU A 75 -4.88 10.12 -1.09
N ALA A 76 -6.13 9.83 -1.48
CA ALA A 76 -6.80 10.53 -2.58
C ALA A 76 -6.92 12.05 -2.35
N ALA A 77 -7.15 12.47 -1.09
CA ALA A 77 -7.18 13.87 -0.71
C ALA A 77 -5.83 14.57 -0.98
N ALA A 78 -4.71 13.90 -0.67
CA ALA A 78 -3.36 14.44 -0.75
C ALA A 78 -2.76 14.50 -2.17
N ILE A 79 -3.33 13.76 -3.13
CA ILE A 79 -2.78 13.65 -4.50
C ILE A 79 -2.50 14.99 -5.19
N PRO A 80 -3.39 16.02 -5.15
CA PRO A 80 -3.06 17.28 -5.80
C PRO A 80 -1.82 17.96 -5.22
N ALA A 81 -1.52 17.79 -3.93
CA ALA A 81 -0.32 18.35 -3.34
C ALA A 81 0.94 17.69 -3.91
N LEU A 82 0.90 16.36 -4.06
CA LEU A 82 1.97 15.59 -4.69
C LEU A 82 2.16 16.01 -6.16
N THR A 83 1.10 15.98 -6.96
CA THR A 83 1.21 16.30 -8.40
C THR A 83 1.65 17.73 -8.61
N ARG A 84 1.13 18.71 -7.86
CA ARG A 84 1.59 20.11 -7.97
C ARG A 84 3.06 20.29 -7.62
N ALA A 85 3.57 19.60 -6.60
CA ALA A 85 4.98 19.67 -6.23
C ALA A 85 5.88 19.18 -7.39
N LEU A 86 5.46 18.10 -8.06
CA LEU A 86 6.16 17.52 -9.22
C LEU A 86 5.99 18.38 -10.48
N ASP A 87 4.81 18.92 -10.74
CA ASP A 87 4.51 19.83 -11.86
C ASP A 87 5.34 21.12 -11.76
N ARG A 88 5.51 21.68 -10.54
CA ARG A 88 6.40 22.83 -10.31
C ARG A 88 7.86 22.55 -10.70
N LYS A 89 8.27 21.29 -10.64
CA LYS A 89 9.60 20.82 -11.09
C LYS A 89 9.61 20.43 -12.57
N ARG A 90 8.45 20.47 -13.25
CA ARG A 90 8.24 20.00 -14.63
C ARG A 90 8.67 18.53 -14.78
N ALA A 91 8.29 17.71 -13.80
CA ALA A 91 8.57 16.28 -13.85
C ALA A 91 7.70 15.60 -14.92
N GLU A 92 8.28 14.64 -15.63
CA GLU A 92 7.56 13.71 -16.49
C GLU A 92 7.23 12.46 -15.68
N LEU A 93 5.95 12.23 -15.39
CA LEU A 93 5.49 11.25 -14.43
C LEU A 93 4.97 9.99 -15.11
N ARG A 94 5.34 8.83 -14.55
CA ARG A 94 4.56 7.60 -14.68
C ARG A 94 4.12 7.15 -13.30
N VAL A 95 2.86 6.77 -13.16
CA VAL A 95 2.32 6.29 -11.89
C VAL A 95 1.66 4.94 -12.10
N GLY A 96 2.29 3.90 -11.57
CA GLY A 96 1.76 2.55 -11.49
C GLY A 96 1.08 2.33 -10.15
N VAL A 97 0.02 1.52 -10.14
CA VAL A 97 -0.69 1.16 -8.92
C VAL A 97 -0.86 -0.35 -8.89
N THR A 98 -0.61 -0.99 -7.77
CA THR A 98 -0.94 -2.41 -7.52
C THR A 98 -1.44 -2.55 -6.09
N THR A 99 -1.96 -3.72 -5.73
CA THR A 99 -2.41 -4.01 -4.36
C THR A 99 -1.36 -4.78 -3.56
N ALA A 100 -1.52 -4.84 -2.25
CA ALA A 100 -0.71 -5.71 -1.38
C ALA A 100 -1.10 -7.20 -1.46
N ASP A 101 -2.02 -7.60 -2.35
CA ASP A 101 -2.54 -8.96 -2.38
C ASP A 101 -1.74 -9.89 -3.32
N MET A 102 -1.10 -10.88 -2.70
CA MET A 102 -0.33 -11.94 -3.37
C MET A 102 -1.08 -13.28 -3.47
N GLY A 103 -2.30 -13.37 -2.93
CA GLY A 103 -3.14 -14.57 -2.97
C GLY A 103 -2.85 -15.53 -1.83
N ASN A 104 -2.92 -15.05 -0.59
CA ASN A 104 -2.81 -15.89 0.60
C ASN A 104 -3.92 -16.97 0.60
N PRO A 105 -3.62 -18.25 0.92
CA PRO A 105 -4.62 -19.32 0.90
C PRO A 105 -5.79 -19.12 1.87
N ARG A 106 -5.64 -18.27 2.89
CA ARG A 106 -6.72 -17.94 3.84
C ARG A 106 -7.79 -17.02 3.24
N CYS A 107 -7.42 -16.28 2.21
CA CYS A 107 -8.24 -15.29 1.51
C CYS A 107 -8.73 -15.85 0.16
N ALA A 108 -9.26 -17.08 0.18
CA ALA A 108 -9.79 -17.74 -1.01
C ALA A 108 -11.33 -17.66 -1.04
N GLY A 109 -11.88 -17.49 -2.23
CA GLY A 109 -13.34 -17.51 -2.48
C GLY A 109 -13.89 -16.16 -2.91
N ASP A 110 -15.20 -16.13 -3.18
CA ASP A 110 -15.87 -14.99 -3.84
C ASP A 110 -16.00 -13.74 -2.96
N GLU A 111 -15.68 -13.81 -1.65
CA GLU A 111 -15.72 -12.65 -0.75
C GLU A 111 -14.48 -11.75 -0.87
N TYR A 112 -13.36 -12.31 -1.35
CA TYR A 112 -12.12 -11.57 -1.54
C TYR A 112 -11.96 -11.17 -3.01
N ARG A 113 -11.34 -10.02 -3.23
CA ARG A 113 -10.89 -9.62 -4.56
C ARG A 113 -9.82 -10.58 -5.08
N ASP A 114 -9.81 -10.82 -6.40
CA ASP A 114 -8.72 -11.55 -7.05
C ASP A 114 -7.36 -10.86 -6.80
N PRO A 115 -6.31 -11.61 -6.43
CA PRO A 115 -5.01 -11.03 -6.10
C PRO A 115 -4.32 -10.47 -7.35
N ASP A 116 -3.82 -9.24 -7.25
CA ASP A 116 -3.11 -8.59 -8.35
C ASP A 116 -1.71 -9.17 -8.57
N ARG A 117 -1.07 -9.70 -7.52
CA ARG A 117 0.26 -10.33 -7.60
C ARG A 117 1.32 -9.44 -8.28
N GLY A 118 1.34 -8.18 -7.89
CA GLY A 118 2.18 -7.14 -8.48
C GLY A 118 1.79 -6.70 -9.89
N ARG A 119 0.68 -7.19 -10.48
CA ARG A 119 0.18 -6.62 -11.75
C ARG A 119 -0.30 -5.20 -11.51
N LEU A 120 0.06 -4.28 -12.41
CA LEU A 120 -0.46 -2.92 -12.32
C LEU A 120 -1.95 -2.88 -12.66
N VAL A 121 -2.72 -2.21 -11.82
CA VAL A 121 -4.16 -2.04 -11.91
C VAL A 121 -4.46 -0.71 -12.60
N GLN A 122 -5.13 -0.78 -13.74
CA GLN A 122 -5.53 0.37 -14.53
C GLN A 122 -7.06 0.42 -14.64
N ALA A 123 -7.72 0.65 -13.50
CA ALA A 123 -9.17 0.75 -13.42
C ALA A 123 -9.59 1.84 -12.41
N SER A 124 -10.65 2.58 -12.73
CA SER A 124 -11.21 3.56 -11.81
C SER A 124 -11.85 2.82 -10.64
N CYS A 125 -11.66 3.31 -9.42
CA CYS A 125 -12.31 2.78 -8.23
C CYS A 125 -13.85 2.73 -8.38
N ARG A 126 -14.41 3.66 -9.17
CA ARG A 126 -15.85 3.70 -9.47
C ARG A 126 -16.36 2.52 -10.30
N ASP A 127 -15.49 1.83 -11.05
CA ASP A 127 -15.85 0.61 -11.79
C ASP A 127 -16.14 -0.57 -10.85
N ARG A 128 -15.73 -0.46 -9.58
CA ARG A 128 -15.75 -1.53 -8.58
C ARG A 128 -16.62 -1.17 -7.38
N LEU A 129 -17.57 -0.26 -7.56
CA LEU A 129 -18.59 0.10 -6.57
C LEU A 129 -19.82 -0.81 -6.70
N GLY A 130 -20.72 -0.72 -5.72
CA GLY A 130 -21.92 -1.54 -5.64
C GLY A 130 -21.80 -2.66 -4.60
N PRO A 131 -22.90 -3.39 -4.38
CA PRO A 131 -23.00 -4.39 -3.31
C PRO A 131 -22.03 -5.58 -3.48
N ASP A 132 -21.71 -5.94 -4.73
CA ASP A 132 -20.76 -7.00 -5.06
C ASP A 132 -19.39 -6.41 -5.47
N GLY A 133 -19.14 -5.13 -5.16
CA GLY A 133 -17.94 -4.40 -5.54
C GLY A 133 -16.85 -4.47 -4.48
N ASP A 134 -15.66 -3.97 -4.83
CA ASP A 134 -14.48 -4.04 -3.98
C ASP A 134 -14.53 -3.10 -2.76
N PHE A 135 -15.49 -2.17 -2.72
CA PHE A 135 -15.62 -1.20 -1.62
C PHE A 135 -16.65 -1.64 -0.57
N VAL A 136 -17.03 -2.91 -0.58
CA VAL A 136 -17.95 -3.51 0.38
C VAL A 136 -17.35 -4.83 0.85
N PHE A 137 -17.27 -5.01 2.16
CA PHE A 137 -16.93 -6.30 2.77
C PHE A 137 -18.07 -6.70 3.71
N ASP A 138 -19.14 -7.20 3.11
CA ASP A 138 -20.43 -7.44 3.77
C ASP A 138 -20.34 -8.42 4.95
N SER A 139 -19.48 -9.44 4.85
CA SER A 139 -19.28 -10.41 5.95
C SER A 139 -18.68 -9.76 7.20
N LEU A 140 -17.99 -8.62 7.05
CA LEU A 140 -17.47 -7.79 8.13
C LEU A 140 -18.29 -6.52 8.39
N GLY A 141 -19.36 -6.29 7.61
CA GLY A 141 -20.21 -5.10 7.73
C GLY A 141 -19.53 -3.80 7.31
N VAL A 142 -18.48 -3.87 6.49
CA VAL A 142 -17.73 -2.69 6.03
C VAL A 142 -18.35 -2.15 4.74
N ALA A 143 -18.71 -0.87 4.74
CA ALA A 143 -19.18 -0.14 3.56
C ALA A 143 -18.32 1.11 3.36
N ALA A 144 -17.45 1.08 2.34
CA ALA A 144 -16.33 1.99 2.17
C ALA A 144 -16.34 2.75 0.83
N GLU A 145 -17.48 2.83 0.14
CA GLU A 145 -17.58 3.53 -1.15
C GLU A 145 -17.15 5.00 -1.08
N PHE A 146 -17.20 5.63 0.11
CA PHE A 146 -16.72 6.99 0.34
C PHE A 146 -15.22 7.14 0.03
N ALA A 147 -14.41 6.09 0.23
CA ALA A 147 -12.98 6.10 -0.06
C ALA A 147 -12.68 6.40 -1.54
N CYS A 148 -13.60 6.00 -2.42
CA CYS A 148 -13.58 6.31 -3.84
C CYS A 148 -14.39 7.59 -4.16
N THR A 149 -15.64 7.65 -3.70
CA THR A 149 -16.62 8.62 -4.20
C THR A 149 -16.40 10.05 -3.72
N ASP A 150 -15.67 10.27 -2.62
CA ASP A 150 -15.36 11.61 -2.11
C ASP A 150 -14.44 12.42 -3.05
N TYR A 151 -13.54 11.75 -3.77
CA TYR A 151 -12.51 12.41 -4.59
C TYR A 151 -12.47 11.97 -6.05
N CYS A 152 -13.01 10.80 -6.41
CA CYS A 152 -13.13 10.40 -7.81
C CYS A 152 -14.40 10.98 -8.43
N ASP A 153 -14.24 12.02 -9.25
CA ASP A 153 -15.35 12.65 -9.98
C ASP A 153 -15.99 11.69 -11.01
N ALA A 154 -17.31 11.78 -11.15
CA ALA A 154 -18.07 10.90 -12.04
C ALA A 154 -17.80 11.18 -13.53
N GLY A 155 -17.55 12.44 -13.91
CA GLY A 155 -17.18 12.81 -15.28
C GLY A 155 -15.77 12.33 -15.63
N VAL A 156 -14.82 12.46 -14.69
CA VAL A 156 -13.47 11.92 -14.83
C VAL A 156 -13.50 10.40 -14.98
N HIS A 157 -14.25 9.71 -14.12
CA HIS A 157 -14.47 8.27 -14.25
C HIS A 157 -15.06 7.89 -15.61
N ALA A 158 -16.13 8.56 -16.06
CA ALA A 158 -16.74 8.30 -17.35
C ALA A 158 -15.73 8.45 -18.51
N ALA A 159 -14.82 9.43 -18.41
CA ALA A 159 -13.75 9.61 -19.38
C ALA A 159 -12.66 8.52 -19.33
N LEU A 160 -12.46 7.87 -18.17
CA LEU A 160 -11.53 6.74 -18.00
C LEU A 160 -12.11 5.39 -18.44
N GLN A 161 -13.44 5.25 -18.58
CA GLN A 161 -14.07 3.99 -19.00
C GLN A 161 -13.65 3.50 -20.40
N GLY A 162 -13.15 4.41 -21.25
CA GLY A 162 -12.55 4.08 -22.54
C GLY A 162 -11.12 3.53 -22.44
N GLY A 163 -10.55 3.44 -21.24
CA GLY A 163 -9.15 3.15 -20.99
C GLY A 163 -8.24 4.37 -21.17
N LEU A 164 -6.96 4.20 -20.81
CA LEU A 164 -5.93 5.19 -21.11
C LEU A 164 -5.60 5.19 -22.61
N THR A 165 -5.18 6.34 -23.11
CA THR A 165 -4.74 6.50 -24.51
C THR A 165 -3.46 5.68 -24.72
N PRO A 166 -3.42 4.76 -25.71
CA PRO A 166 -2.22 3.99 -26.00
C PRO A 166 -0.97 4.85 -26.23
N THR A 167 0.18 4.44 -25.69
CA THR A 167 1.47 5.13 -25.85
C THR A 167 2.58 4.17 -26.26
N GLU A 168 3.57 4.73 -26.96
CA GLU A 168 4.86 4.08 -27.26
C GLU A 168 5.73 4.06 -25.99
N ILE A 169 6.73 3.19 -25.95
CA ILE A 169 7.77 3.18 -24.91
C ILE A 169 9.15 3.37 -25.56
N TYR A 170 10.15 3.76 -24.76
CA TYR A 170 11.46 4.18 -25.27
C TYR A 170 12.16 3.12 -26.16
N ASP A 171 12.01 1.84 -25.83
CA ASP A 171 12.63 0.72 -26.56
C ASP A 171 11.70 0.01 -27.54
N ASP A 172 10.46 0.50 -27.69
CA ASP A 172 9.45 -0.08 -28.57
C ASP A 172 8.44 0.98 -29.04
N ASP A 173 8.53 1.31 -30.32
CA ASP A 173 7.61 2.22 -31.03
C ASP A 173 6.20 1.63 -31.19
N SER A 174 5.91 0.45 -30.63
CA SER A 174 4.56 -0.09 -30.60
C SER A 174 3.65 0.73 -29.68
N VAL A 175 2.63 1.32 -30.29
CA VAL A 175 1.55 2.01 -29.58
C VAL A 175 0.63 0.96 -28.97
N ALA A 176 0.61 0.85 -27.64
CA ALA A 176 -0.22 -0.10 -26.92
C ALA A 176 -0.83 0.53 -25.65
N PRO A 177 -1.97 0.02 -25.14
CA PRO A 177 -2.48 0.38 -23.83
C PRO A 177 -1.44 0.03 -22.76
N ARG A 178 -1.16 0.98 -21.85
CA ARG A 178 -0.16 0.82 -20.80
C ARG A 178 -0.84 0.92 -19.43
N PRO A 179 -0.59 -0.01 -18.48
CA PRO A 179 -1.28 -0.05 -17.20
C PRO A 179 -0.68 0.92 -16.16
N TRP A 180 -0.35 2.14 -16.55
CA TRP A 180 0.13 3.21 -15.67
C TRP A 180 -0.40 4.55 -16.15
N TYR A 181 -0.55 5.53 -15.27
CA TYR A 181 -0.88 6.91 -15.66
C TYR A 181 0.40 7.62 -16.10
N GLU A 182 0.37 8.33 -17.22
CA GLU A 182 1.53 9.03 -17.77
C GLU A 182 1.20 10.50 -18.04
N HIS A 183 2.10 11.40 -17.62
CA HIS A 183 1.95 12.84 -17.79
C HIS A 183 3.31 13.54 -18.02
N GLY A 184 3.34 14.52 -18.92
CA GLY A 184 4.55 15.24 -19.28
C GLY A 184 4.55 15.55 -20.78
N VAL A 185 5.69 15.33 -21.44
CA VAL A 185 5.78 15.43 -22.90
C VAL A 185 4.90 14.40 -23.59
N LEU A 186 4.88 13.17 -23.05
CA LEU A 186 3.89 12.14 -23.38
C LEU A 186 2.83 12.11 -22.28
N SER A 187 1.59 11.88 -22.67
CA SER A 187 0.47 11.71 -21.74
C SER A 187 -0.48 10.68 -22.31
N ASN A 188 -0.87 9.72 -21.47
CA ASN A 188 -1.88 8.72 -21.83
C ASN A 188 -3.26 9.04 -21.24
N LEU A 189 -3.43 10.20 -20.60
CA LEU A 189 -4.73 10.66 -20.12
C LEU A 189 -5.65 10.96 -21.31
N PRO A 190 -6.85 10.34 -21.37
CA PRO A 190 -7.83 10.65 -22.41
C PRO A 190 -8.22 12.13 -22.44
N ALA A 191 -8.51 12.69 -23.61
CA ALA A 191 -8.95 14.08 -23.74
C ALA A 191 -10.19 14.40 -22.87
N GLY A 192 -11.10 13.43 -22.73
CA GLY A 192 -12.26 13.56 -21.85
C GLY A 192 -11.90 13.77 -20.38
N VAL A 193 -10.76 13.28 -19.89
CA VAL A 193 -10.29 13.53 -18.51
C VAL A 193 -9.91 15.01 -18.36
N VAL A 194 -9.25 15.59 -19.37
CA VAL A 194 -8.89 17.01 -19.37
C VAL A 194 -10.15 17.88 -19.38
N GLU A 195 -11.13 17.54 -20.22
CA GLU A 195 -12.41 18.24 -20.30
C GLU A 195 -13.22 18.13 -19.01
N ALA A 196 -13.31 16.93 -18.43
CA ALA A 196 -14.01 16.70 -17.16
C ALA A 196 -13.34 17.46 -16.01
N THR A 197 -12.01 17.46 -15.97
CA THR A 197 -11.24 18.20 -14.96
C THR A 197 -11.47 19.71 -15.06
N ALA A 198 -11.51 20.26 -16.27
CA ALA A 198 -11.80 21.68 -16.49
C ALA A 198 -13.24 22.09 -16.10
N ALA A 199 -14.16 21.13 -16.00
CA ALA A 199 -15.53 21.36 -15.53
C ALA A 199 -15.67 21.23 -14.00
N LEU A 200 -14.63 20.75 -13.30
CA LEU A 200 -14.61 20.76 -11.84
C LEU A 200 -14.63 22.21 -11.35
N PRO A 201 -15.32 22.52 -10.25
CA PRO A 201 -15.34 23.87 -9.72
C PRO A 201 -13.91 24.35 -9.44
N GLU A 202 -13.48 25.43 -10.10
CA GLU A 202 -12.30 26.20 -9.71
C GLU A 202 -12.52 26.66 -8.27
N ASN A 203 -11.96 25.93 -7.32
CA ASN A 203 -12.11 26.28 -5.94
C ASN A 203 -11.14 27.43 -5.64
N ASN A 204 -11.69 28.64 -5.52
CA ASN A 204 -11.24 29.73 -4.65
C ASN A 204 -9.77 29.58 -4.18
N ASP A 205 -8.89 30.46 -4.68
CA ASP A 205 -7.45 30.63 -4.37
C ASP A 205 -7.01 30.54 -2.89
N ALA A 206 -7.93 30.36 -1.93
CA ALA A 206 -7.65 30.18 -0.50
C ALA A 206 -7.28 28.74 -0.08
N ASP A 207 -7.61 27.71 -0.85
CA ASP A 207 -7.16 26.33 -0.55
C ASP A 207 -6.09 25.88 -1.55
N PRO A 208 -4.80 25.93 -1.19
CA PRO A 208 -3.72 25.48 -2.06
C PRO A 208 -3.78 23.97 -2.36
N ASN A 209 -4.70 23.21 -1.75
CA ASN A 209 -4.92 21.79 -2.03
C ASN A 209 -5.89 21.49 -3.17
N ASN A 210 -6.57 22.50 -3.71
CA ASN A 210 -7.76 22.30 -4.54
C ASN A 210 -7.59 22.60 -6.04
N ASP A 211 -6.39 23.00 -6.48
CA ASP A 211 -6.04 23.01 -7.90
C ASP A 211 -5.74 21.57 -8.35
N VAL A 212 -6.68 20.97 -9.08
CA VAL A 212 -6.64 19.57 -9.51
C VAL A 212 -6.23 19.51 -10.97
N SER A 213 -5.01 19.06 -11.25
CA SER A 213 -4.56 18.78 -12.62
C SER A 213 -5.28 17.53 -13.18
N PRO A 214 -5.33 17.33 -14.52
CA PRO A 214 -5.92 16.13 -15.10
C PRO A 214 -5.29 14.82 -14.58
N LEU A 215 -3.98 14.84 -14.30
CA LEU A 215 -3.31 13.71 -13.66
C LEU A 215 -3.82 13.49 -12.23
N ALA A 216 -3.92 14.56 -11.43
CA ALA A 216 -4.44 14.45 -10.06
C ALA A 216 -5.88 13.92 -10.03
N ALA A 217 -6.72 14.38 -10.97
CA ALA A 217 -8.09 13.90 -11.12
C ALA A 217 -8.13 12.40 -11.48
N ALA A 218 -7.31 11.97 -12.44
CA ALA A 218 -7.21 10.56 -12.82
C ALA A 218 -6.70 9.68 -11.67
N LEU A 219 -5.67 10.12 -10.94
CA LEU A 219 -5.09 9.38 -9.81
C LEU A 219 -6.05 9.28 -8.62
N ARG A 220 -6.88 10.30 -8.38
CA ARG A 220 -7.96 10.23 -7.38
C ARG A 220 -9.00 9.15 -7.70
N CYS A 221 -9.15 8.78 -8.97
CA CYS A 221 -9.94 7.62 -9.38
C CYS A 221 -9.13 6.32 -9.42
N GLY A 222 -7.82 6.40 -9.71
CA GLY A 222 -6.99 5.23 -9.95
C GLY A 222 -6.33 4.62 -8.71
N LEU A 223 -6.15 5.39 -7.63
CA LEU A 223 -5.42 4.95 -6.43
C LEU A 223 -6.26 4.19 -5.42
N PRO A 224 -7.52 4.55 -5.11
CA PRO A 224 -8.34 3.73 -4.23
C PRO A 224 -8.55 2.34 -4.83
N GLN A 225 -8.19 1.28 -4.11
CA GLN A 225 -8.18 -0.09 -4.61
C GLN A 225 -9.36 -0.94 -4.15
N GLY A 226 -9.99 -0.60 -3.02
CA GLY A 226 -11.05 -1.41 -2.39
C GLY A 226 -10.72 -1.72 -0.93
N VAL A 227 -11.60 -2.48 -0.27
CA VAL A 227 -11.49 -2.93 1.14
C VAL A 227 -11.78 -4.42 1.33
N ASN A 228 -11.97 -5.17 0.24
CA ASN A 228 -12.22 -6.62 0.25
C ASN A 228 -10.97 -7.44 -0.16
N GLY A 229 -9.78 -6.86 -0.05
CA GLY A 229 -8.52 -7.58 -0.21
C GLY A 229 -8.19 -8.46 0.99
N CYS A 230 -7.16 -9.29 0.84
CA CYS A 230 -6.73 -10.19 1.90
C CYS A 230 -6.18 -9.44 3.14
N GLY A 231 -6.59 -9.86 4.34
CA GLY A 231 -6.07 -9.39 5.64
C GLY A 231 -4.68 -9.95 6.02
N PHE A 232 -3.90 -10.38 5.04
CA PHE A 232 -2.52 -10.86 5.17
C PHE A 232 -1.71 -10.23 4.04
N GLU A 233 -1.42 -8.96 4.23
CA GLU A 233 -0.93 -8.03 3.24
C GLU A 233 0.53 -8.32 2.91
N SER A 234 0.89 -8.41 1.63
CA SER A 234 2.25 -8.68 1.18
C SER A 234 2.81 -7.51 0.35
N PRO A 235 2.88 -6.28 0.91
CA PRO A 235 3.30 -5.10 0.14
C PRO A 235 4.72 -5.24 -0.43
N LEU A 236 5.65 -5.90 0.28
CA LEU A 236 7.01 -6.10 -0.21
C LEU A 236 7.07 -7.08 -1.39
N GLU A 237 6.37 -8.22 -1.32
CA GLU A 237 6.33 -9.18 -2.44
C GLU A 237 5.54 -8.63 -3.64
N SER A 238 4.48 -7.86 -3.41
CA SER A 238 3.76 -7.13 -4.48
C SER A 238 4.66 -6.11 -5.17
N MET A 239 5.43 -5.31 -4.42
CA MET A 239 6.44 -4.39 -4.97
C MET A 239 7.45 -5.16 -5.83
N PHE A 240 8.01 -6.24 -5.29
CA PHE A 240 9.00 -7.07 -5.98
C PHE A 240 8.49 -7.57 -7.33
N TRP A 241 7.29 -8.15 -7.38
CA TRP A 241 6.73 -8.63 -8.64
C TRP A 241 6.32 -7.52 -9.59
N ALA A 242 5.82 -6.38 -9.11
CA ALA A 242 5.50 -5.24 -9.96
C ALA A 242 6.75 -4.71 -10.70
N LEU A 243 7.87 -4.57 -9.99
CA LEU A 243 9.13 -4.10 -10.57
C LEU A 243 9.73 -5.11 -11.55
N ARG A 244 9.62 -6.42 -11.28
CA ARG A 244 10.08 -7.45 -12.23
C ARG A 244 9.20 -7.57 -13.46
N ARG A 245 7.88 -7.51 -13.29
CA ARG A 245 6.92 -7.47 -14.40
C ARG A 245 7.15 -6.26 -15.30
N ALA A 246 7.54 -5.12 -14.74
CA ALA A 246 7.88 -3.94 -15.51
C ALA A 246 9.13 -4.09 -16.41
N GLN A 247 9.97 -5.10 -16.15
CA GLN A 247 11.20 -5.40 -16.90
C GLN A 247 11.03 -6.58 -17.88
N GLU A 248 9.91 -7.30 -17.83
CA GLU A 248 9.69 -8.50 -18.64
C GLU A 248 8.89 -8.17 -19.93
N PRO A 249 9.46 -8.30 -21.14
CA PRO A 249 8.82 -7.89 -22.40
C PRO A 249 7.45 -8.53 -22.69
N THR A 250 7.18 -9.68 -22.10
CA THR A 250 5.90 -10.39 -22.29
C THR A 250 4.78 -9.90 -21.37
N GLU A 251 5.10 -9.04 -20.39
CA GLU A 251 4.16 -8.51 -19.42
C GLU A 251 3.54 -7.18 -19.87
N ALA A 252 2.27 -6.96 -19.54
CA ALA A 252 1.58 -5.71 -19.89
C ALA A 252 2.22 -4.47 -19.25
N SER A 253 2.89 -4.65 -18.11
CA SER A 253 3.59 -3.57 -17.39
C SER A 253 4.98 -3.26 -17.96
N PHE A 254 5.43 -4.00 -18.99
CA PHE A 254 6.73 -3.80 -19.59
C PHE A 254 6.94 -2.34 -20.04
N GLY A 255 8.09 -1.80 -19.66
CA GLY A 255 8.47 -0.44 -19.98
C GLY A 255 7.93 0.60 -19.01
N PHE A 256 7.24 0.22 -17.93
CA PHE A 256 6.87 1.15 -16.85
C PHE A 256 8.12 1.84 -16.27
N LEU A 257 9.16 1.06 -15.94
CA LEU A 257 10.44 1.56 -15.43
C LEU A 257 11.26 2.17 -16.57
N ARG A 258 11.41 3.49 -16.56
CA ARG A 258 12.29 4.22 -17.49
C ARG A 258 13.71 4.26 -16.97
N ASP A 259 14.64 4.00 -17.85
CA ASP A 259 16.09 4.00 -17.59
C ASP A 259 16.60 5.31 -16.96
N ALA A 260 16.12 6.45 -17.46
CA ALA A 260 16.55 7.79 -17.01
C ALA A 260 15.61 8.43 -15.96
N ALA A 261 14.68 7.66 -15.37
CA ALA A 261 13.77 8.14 -14.35
C ALA A 261 14.21 7.77 -12.93
N LEU A 262 13.99 8.70 -12.00
CA LEU A 262 13.97 8.37 -10.57
C LEU A 262 12.82 7.39 -10.32
N LEU A 263 13.02 6.45 -9.41
CA LEU A 263 11.96 5.55 -8.99
C LEU A 263 11.53 5.88 -7.56
N GLY A 264 10.25 6.17 -7.37
CA GLY A 264 9.61 6.20 -6.05
C GLY A 264 8.73 4.96 -5.88
N VAL A 265 8.85 4.28 -4.74
CA VAL A 265 7.90 3.27 -4.30
C VAL A 265 7.19 3.80 -3.07
N ALA A 266 5.87 3.79 -3.10
CA ALA A 266 5.00 4.21 -2.02
C ALA A 266 4.19 3.00 -1.55
N LEU A 267 4.55 2.45 -0.39
CA LEU A 267 3.77 1.42 0.30
C LEU A 267 2.72 2.11 1.15
N VAL A 268 1.44 1.80 0.96
CA VAL A 268 0.32 2.41 1.69
C VAL A 268 -0.40 1.29 2.42
N THR A 269 -0.25 1.21 3.73
CA THR A 269 -0.80 0.12 4.55
C THR A 269 -0.90 0.55 6.02
N ASP A 270 -1.88 0.03 6.72
CA ASP A 270 -2.01 0.09 8.18
C ASP A 270 -1.68 -1.23 8.86
N GLU A 271 -1.19 -2.22 8.11
CA GLU A 271 -0.89 -3.58 8.56
C GLU A 271 0.60 -3.93 8.47
N LEU A 272 0.94 -5.08 9.03
CA LEU A 272 2.28 -5.66 8.96
C LEU A 272 2.52 -6.35 7.62
N ASP A 273 3.78 -6.45 7.19
CA ASP A 273 4.11 -7.23 6.00
C ASP A 273 4.05 -8.74 6.27
N CYS A 274 3.22 -9.41 5.49
CA CYS A 274 2.98 -10.84 5.43
C CYS A 274 3.49 -11.46 4.12
N SER A 275 4.59 -10.95 3.54
CA SER A 275 5.18 -11.46 2.30
C SER A 275 5.74 -12.88 2.48
N PHE A 276 4.85 -13.86 2.44
CA PHE A 276 5.14 -15.24 2.81
C PHE A 276 5.75 -16.06 1.68
N ASN A 277 6.58 -17.02 2.05
CA ASN A 277 7.07 -18.04 1.16
C ASN A 277 5.95 -19.08 0.91
N PRO A 278 5.46 -19.28 -0.33
CA PRO A 278 4.39 -20.24 -0.61
C PRO A 278 4.74 -21.69 -0.23
N ALA A 279 6.03 -22.04 -0.13
CA ALA A 279 6.44 -23.36 0.37
C ALA A 279 6.07 -23.58 1.85
N GLN A 280 5.81 -22.50 2.59
CA GLN A 280 5.46 -22.50 4.02
C GLN A 280 4.01 -22.06 4.26
N GLU A 281 3.14 -22.09 3.26
CA GLU A 281 1.76 -21.59 3.35
C GLU A 281 0.88 -22.27 4.43
N LEU A 282 1.34 -23.42 4.94
CA LEU A 282 0.66 -24.19 5.99
C LEU A 282 0.44 -23.39 7.28
N ILE A 283 1.24 -22.35 7.57
CA ILE A 283 1.05 -21.49 8.75
C ILE A 283 -0.33 -20.80 8.77
N PHE A 284 -0.92 -20.57 7.59
CA PHE A 284 -2.17 -19.83 7.43
C PHE A 284 -3.41 -20.74 7.46
N VAL A 285 -3.21 -22.07 7.45
CA VAL A 285 -4.29 -23.05 7.33
C VAL A 285 -4.24 -24.16 8.38
N ASP A 286 -3.08 -24.42 8.99
CA ASP A 286 -2.93 -25.43 10.05
C ASP A 286 -2.93 -24.80 11.46
N LEU A 287 -4.01 -25.08 12.19
CA LEU A 287 -4.20 -24.66 13.60
C LEU A 287 -3.26 -25.37 14.59
N ASN A 288 -2.54 -26.43 14.17
CA ASN A 288 -1.53 -27.11 14.97
C ASN A 288 -0.09 -26.63 14.65
N SER A 289 0.08 -25.62 13.79
CA SER A 289 1.39 -25.05 13.55
C SER A 289 2.00 -24.54 14.87
N THR A 290 3.33 -24.63 15.00
CA THR A 290 4.11 -24.12 16.15
C THR A 290 3.85 -22.64 16.44
N TRP A 291 3.33 -21.94 15.45
CA TRP A 291 2.94 -20.55 15.52
C TRP A 291 1.53 -20.32 16.08
N ALA A 292 0.82 -21.35 16.57
CA ALA A 292 -0.51 -21.23 17.16
C ALA A 292 -0.62 -20.00 18.09
N TRP A 293 -1.24 -18.98 17.51
CA TRP A 293 -1.34 -17.58 17.90
C TRP A 293 -2.06 -17.46 19.22
N GLU A 294 -1.36 -17.13 20.30
CA GLU A 294 -1.92 -17.15 21.66
C GLU A 294 -2.47 -18.53 22.13
N PRO A 295 -2.32 -18.88 23.42
CA PRO A 295 -2.98 -20.06 23.97
C PRO A 295 -4.53 -19.99 23.84
N GLY A 296 -5.08 -20.61 22.79
CA GLY A 296 -6.52 -20.75 22.60
C GLY A 296 -7.11 -20.13 21.33
N ALA A 297 -6.31 -19.54 20.42
CA ALA A 297 -6.87 -19.12 19.14
C ALA A 297 -7.37 -20.31 18.32
N VAL A 298 -8.49 -20.07 17.63
CA VAL A 298 -9.17 -21.06 16.78
C VAL A 298 -8.96 -20.78 15.29
N THR A 299 -8.27 -19.69 14.94
CA THR A 299 -7.97 -19.24 13.57
C THR A 299 -6.67 -18.45 13.54
N PRO A 300 -5.86 -18.51 12.46
CA PRO A 300 -4.70 -17.63 12.27
C PRO A 300 -5.12 -16.17 12.12
N THR A 301 -4.26 -15.27 12.60
CA THR A 301 -4.41 -13.82 12.62
C THR A 301 -3.14 -13.17 12.06
N SER A 302 -3.14 -11.87 11.73
CA SER A 302 -1.97 -11.18 11.15
C SER A 302 -0.75 -11.16 12.08
N ALA A 303 -0.95 -11.42 13.38
CA ALA A 303 0.09 -11.78 14.35
C ALA A 303 1.09 -12.79 13.79
N VAL A 304 0.58 -13.77 13.00
CA VAL A 304 1.24 -14.23 11.76
C VAL A 304 2.69 -13.86 11.57
N CYS A 305 2.72 -12.72 10.94
CA CYS A 305 3.82 -12.21 10.20
C CYS A 305 4.74 -11.44 11.14
N TRP A 306 4.20 -10.88 12.22
CA TRP A 306 5.01 -10.37 13.32
C TRP A 306 5.89 -11.47 13.92
N ASN A 307 5.28 -12.56 14.40
CA ASN A 307 6.04 -13.60 15.11
C ASN A 307 7.03 -14.32 14.19
N ALA A 308 6.66 -14.52 12.93
CA ALA A 308 7.51 -15.17 11.93
C ALA A 308 8.63 -14.26 11.39
N GLY A 309 8.51 -12.94 11.55
CA GLY A 309 9.36 -11.95 10.89
C GLY A 309 10.17 -11.05 11.82
N VAL A 310 9.93 -11.07 13.14
CA VAL A 310 10.52 -10.10 14.07
C VAL A 310 11.07 -10.75 15.33
N VAL A 311 12.25 -10.29 15.76
CA VAL A 311 12.81 -10.58 17.08
C VAL A 311 12.95 -9.28 17.87
N CYS A 312 12.45 -9.27 19.11
CA CYS A 312 12.54 -8.14 20.02
C CYS A 312 13.47 -8.44 21.20
N ALA A 313 14.29 -7.46 21.58
CA ALA A 313 15.12 -7.51 22.77
C ALA A 313 14.38 -6.85 23.95
N GLY A 314 14.11 -7.61 25.02
CA GLY A 314 13.38 -7.11 26.19
C GLY A 314 12.52 -8.20 26.81
N GLU A 315 11.77 -7.86 27.86
CA GLU A 315 10.75 -8.75 28.45
C GLU A 315 9.37 -8.23 28.06
N ALA A 316 8.46 -9.13 27.69
CA ALA A 316 7.04 -8.83 27.51
C ALA A 316 6.41 -8.30 28.82
N PRO A 317 5.45 -7.37 28.76
CA PRO A 317 4.80 -6.82 27.57
C PRO A 317 5.54 -5.64 26.92
N GLY A 318 6.81 -5.40 27.27
CA GLY A 318 7.57 -4.24 26.81
C GLY A 318 7.47 -3.01 27.74
N PRO A 319 8.00 -1.86 27.32
CA PRO A 319 8.59 -1.60 26.00
C PRO A 319 9.84 -2.43 25.74
N TYR A 320 9.94 -2.93 24.52
CA TYR A 320 11.11 -3.60 24.01
C TYR A 320 12.25 -2.58 23.80
N VAL A 321 13.48 -3.01 24.07
CA VAL A 321 14.70 -2.20 23.84
C VAL A 321 14.92 -1.94 22.35
N GLY A 322 14.47 -2.87 21.52
CA GLY A 322 14.45 -2.74 20.07
C GLY A 322 13.99 -4.05 19.43
N CYS A 323 13.38 -3.92 18.25
CA CYS A 323 12.95 -5.04 17.43
C CYS A 323 13.67 -4.98 16.09
N THR A 324 14.03 -6.15 15.55
CA THR A 324 14.70 -6.29 14.25
C THR A 324 14.07 -7.41 13.46
N ALA A 325 14.13 -7.31 12.13
CA ALA A 325 13.73 -8.40 11.24
C ALA A 325 14.49 -9.70 11.58
N ALA A 326 13.79 -10.82 11.50
CA ALA A 326 14.31 -12.15 11.78
C ALA A 326 13.64 -13.18 10.86
N ASP A 327 14.43 -14.16 10.41
CA ASP A 327 13.97 -15.19 9.50
C ASP A 327 13.72 -16.49 10.27
N TYR A 328 12.45 -16.77 10.59
CA TYR A 328 12.08 -18.02 11.24
C TYR A 328 11.56 -19.06 10.25
N ASP A 329 11.87 -20.34 10.50
CA ASP A 329 11.28 -21.45 9.76
C ASP A 329 9.90 -21.85 10.28
N ILE A 330 9.26 -22.80 9.59
CA ILE A 330 7.92 -23.27 9.94
C ILE A 330 7.81 -23.87 11.34
N ASP A 331 8.92 -24.33 11.93
CA ASP A 331 8.97 -24.90 13.28
C ASP A 331 9.21 -23.82 14.36
N GLY A 332 9.36 -22.55 13.97
CA GLY A 332 9.66 -21.44 14.89
C GLY A 332 11.13 -21.31 15.25
N ALA A 333 12.03 -21.96 14.50
CA ALA A 333 13.47 -21.84 14.71
C ALA A 333 14.07 -20.72 13.87
N LEU A 334 14.91 -19.89 14.51
CA LEU A 334 15.65 -18.84 13.80
C LEU A 334 16.65 -19.46 12.83
N ILE A 335 16.64 -19.00 11.58
CA ILE A 335 17.54 -19.45 10.52
C ILE A 335 18.79 -18.56 10.53
N LEU A 336 19.96 -19.19 10.71
CA LEU A 336 21.26 -18.49 10.79
C LEU A 336 22.32 -19.07 9.85
N ASP A 337 21.96 -20.06 9.05
CA ASP A 337 22.86 -20.85 8.21
C ASP A 337 22.90 -20.40 6.74
N GLY A 338 22.16 -19.34 6.38
CA GLY A 338 22.06 -18.83 5.02
C GLY A 338 20.97 -19.47 4.17
N SER A 339 20.17 -20.40 4.71
CA SER A 339 19.08 -21.09 3.99
C SER A 339 17.73 -20.35 4.02
N GLN A 340 17.72 -19.08 4.46
CA GLN A 340 16.48 -18.34 4.71
C GLN A 340 15.58 -18.22 3.48
N ASP A 341 16.12 -18.06 2.26
CA ASP A 341 15.31 -17.97 1.03
C ASP A 341 14.44 -19.21 0.75
N GLU A 342 14.85 -20.38 1.24
CA GLU A 342 14.16 -21.66 1.01
C GLU A 342 13.21 -22.01 2.17
N ARG A 343 13.62 -21.67 3.40
CA ARG A 343 13.01 -22.18 4.64
C ARG A 343 12.24 -21.15 5.46
N ALA A 344 12.55 -19.86 5.29
CA ALA A 344 11.88 -18.83 6.06
C ALA A 344 10.39 -18.77 5.69
N VAL A 345 9.58 -18.55 6.71
CA VAL A 345 8.12 -18.44 6.60
C VAL A 345 7.74 -17.19 5.82
N LEU A 346 8.33 -16.05 6.19
CA LEU A 346 8.33 -14.83 5.39
C LEU A 346 9.59 -14.77 4.54
N TYR A 347 9.50 -14.18 3.35
CA TYR A 347 10.70 -13.93 2.57
C TYR A 347 11.63 -12.95 3.30
N PRO A 348 12.95 -13.21 3.31
CA PRO A 348 13.90 -12.33 3.98
C PRO A 348 13.91 -10.93 3.37
N LEU A 349 14.04 -9.90 4.21
CA LEU A 349 14.06 -8.50 3.75
C LEU A 349 15.17 -8.22 2.71
N ALA A 350 16.29 -8.95 2.81
CA ALA A 350 17.40 -8.87 1.85
C ALA A 350 16.94 -9.09 0.40
N ARG A 351 15.97 -9.98 0.16
CA ARG A 351 15.38 -10.22 -1.17
C ARG A 351 14.88 -8.93 -1.83
N TYR A 352 14.23 -8.08 -1.05
CA TYR A 352 13.62 -6.84 -1.53
C TYR A 352 14.63 -5.72 -1.65
N ILE A 353 15.55 -5.62 -0.68
CA ILE A 353 16.65 -4.66 -0.72
C ILE A 353 17.54 -4.93 -1.94
N ASP A 354 17.91 -6.19 -2.18
CA ASP A 354 18.79 -6.57 -3.30
C ASP A 354 18.17 -6.24 -4.67
N GLU A 355 16.85 -6.40 -4.84
CA GLU A 355 16.15 -6.02 -6.08
C GLU A 355 16.13 -4.50 -6.27
N LEU A 356 15.85 -3.72 -5.22
CA LEU A 356 15.87 -2.25 -5.29
C LEU A 356 17.29 -1.71 -5.52
N ASP A 357 18.29 -2.27 -4.85
CA ASP A 357 19.71 -1.95 -5.04
C ASP A 357 20.14 -2.29 -6.47
N ALA A 358 19.70 -3.42 -7.03
CA ALA A 358 20.00 -3.78 -8.41
C ALA A 358 19.42 -2.76 -9.41
N ILE A 359 18.17 -2.32 -9.21
CA ILE A 359 17.52 -1.29 -10.02
C ILE A 359 18.25 0.05 -9.89
N GLU A 360 18.57 0.47 -8.67
CA GLU A 360 19.26 1.74 -8.42
C GLU A 360 20.67 1.74 -9.05
N ASN A 361 21.43 0.67 -8.86
CA ASN A 361 22.76 0.51 -9.44
C ASN A 361 22.70 0.56 -10.97
N TYR A 362 21.69 -0.06 -11.59
CA TYR A 362 21.48 0.04 -13.03
C TYR A 362 21.22 1.49 -13.48
N LYS A 363 20.32 2.21 -12.82
CA LYS A 363 20.02 3.61 -13.14
C LYS A 363 21.23 4.53 -12.93
N LYS A 364 22.04 4.29 -11.89
CA LYS A 364 23.28 5.03 -11.62
C LYS A 364 24.39 4.83 -12.65
N MET A 365 24.34 3.74 -13.45
CA MET A 365 25.22 3.59 -14.61
C MET A 365 24.91 4.59 -15.73
N ILE A 366 23.67 5.10 -15.79
CA ILE A 366 23.20 6.04 -16.81
C ILE A 366 23.40 7.49 -16.33
N ASP A 367 22.98 7.79 -15.11
CA ASP A 367 23.24 9.07 -14.45
C ASP A 367 23.47 8.82 -12.95
N GLN A 368 24.65 9.22 -12.45
CA GLN A 368 25.06 8.98 -11.06
C GLN A 368 24.15 9.67 -10.02
N ASN A 369 23.29 10.61 -10.44
CA ASN A 369 22.32 11.27 -9.57
C ASN A 369 20.94 10.56 -9.55
N GLN A 370 20.78 9.44 -10.24
CA GLN A 370 19.58 8.62 -10.15
C GLN A 370 19.50 7.94 -8.78
N GLU A 371 18.30 7.89 -8.22
CA GLU A 371 18.02 7.30 -6.92
C GLU A 371 16.70 6.52 -6.96
N VAL A 372 16.62 5.51 -6.08
CA VAL A 372 15.40 4.77 -5.76
C VAL A 372 14.97 5.18 -4.35
N PHE A 373 13.73 5.67 -4.22
CA PHE A 373 13.15 6.06 -2.95
C PHE A 373 12.06 5.06 -2.56
N VAL A 374 12.09 4.59 -1.32
CA VAL A 374 10.97 3.83 -0.73
C VAL A 374 10.36 4.68 0.36
N SER A 375 9.05 4.87 0.30
CA SER A 375 8.25 5.58 1.29
C SER A 375 7.18 4.64 1.83
N LEU A 376 7.05 4.61 3.15
CA LEU A 376 5.96 3.94 3.84
C LEU A 376 4.97 5.00 4.31
N LEU A 377 3.73 4.90 3.84
CA LEU A 377 2.59 5.71 4.25
C LEU A 377 1.76 4.87 5.23
N ALA A 378 2.15 4.93 6.50
CA ALA A 378 1.56 4.18 7.60
C ALA A 378 1.33 5.07 8.82
N GLY A 379 0.67 4.53 9.85
CA GLY A 379 0.45 5.22 11.12
C GLY A 379 1.77 5.48 11.87
N VAL A 380 1.96 6.71 12.35
CA VAL A 380 3.08 7.09 13.23
C VAL A 380 2.56 7.98 14.37
N PRO A 381 3.25 8.01 15.53
CA PRO A 381 2.88 8.87 16.64
C PRO A 381 2.85 10.35 16.25
N GLU A 382 2.00 11.15 16.91
CA GLU A 382 2.03 12.60 16.72
C GLU A 382 3.40 13.17 17.14
N GLY A 383 3.99 14.00 16.29
CA GLY A 383 5.33 14.53 16.52
C GLY A 383 6.47 13.65 15.99
N TYR A 384 6.18 12.47 15.42
CA TYR A 384 7.21 11.59 14.83
C TYR A 384 7.99 12.30 13.72
N ALA A 385 7.30 13.03 12.84
CA ALA A 385 7.94 13.81 11.78
C ALA A 385 8.86 14.92 12.31
N GLU A 386 8.58 15.49 13.50
CA GLU A 386 9.41 16.49 14.13
C GLU A 386 10.50 15.91 15.05
N GLY A 387 10.58 14.57 15.17
CA GLY A 387 11.44 13.88 16.13
C GLY A 387 11.04 14.15 17.59
N ALA A 388 9.79 14.55 17.83
CA ALA A 388 9.21 14.79 19.15
C ALA A 388 8.61 13.54 19.78
N ALA A 389 8.37 12.49 18.96
CA ALA A 389 7.94 11.17 19.38
C ALA A 389 8.69 10.10 18.58
N GLU A 390 8.79 8.89 19.13
CA GLU A 390 9.42 7.72 18.52
C GLU A 390 8.41 6.57 18.53
N LEU A 391 8.59 5.59 17.66
CA LEU A 391 7.82 4.35 17.71
C LEU A 391 8.19 3.57 18.96
N GLU A 392 7.19 3.09 19.69
CA GLU A 392 7.38 2.30 20.89
C GLU A 392 6.88 0.86 20.70
N TYR A 393 7.81 -0.08 20.52
CA TYR A 393 7.46 -1.49 20.42
C TYR A 393 7.11 -2.06 21.81
N ARG A 394 5.87 -2.49 21.97
CA ARG A 394 5.35 -3.20 23.14
C ARG A 394 4.15 -4.04 22.74
N ASP A 395 3.82 -5.03 23.56
CA ASP A 395 2.58 -5.79 23.40
C ASP A 395 1.38 -4.87 23.63
N ASP A 396 0.24 -5.25 23.07
CA ASP A 396 -1.01 -4.51 23.29
C ASP A 396 -1.56 -4.85 24.69
N ASP A 397 -2.04 -3.83 25.40
CA ASP A 397 -2.70 -4.02 26.69
C ASP A 397 -4.06 -4.74 26.53
N ASP A 398 -4.68 -4.66 25.35
CA ASP A 398 -5.84 -5.46 24.96
C ASP A 398 -5.41 -6.82 24.40
N ALA A 399 -5.72 -7.88 25.15
CA ALA A 399 -5.41 -9.25 24.77
C ALA A 399 -6.08 -9.68 23.45
N GLU A 400 -7.24 -9.12 23.09
CA GLU A 400 -7.88 -9.43 21.80
C GLU A 400 -7.12 -8.79 20.65
N ALA A 401 -6.70 -7.52 20.80
CA ALA A 401 -5.88 -6.82 19.81
C ALA A 401 -4.50 -7.48 19.67
N HIS A 402 -3.85 -7.83 20.79
CA HIS A 402 -2.57 -8.53 20.77
C HIS A 402 -2.67 -9.88 20.04
N ALA A 403 -3.73 -10.64 20.28
CA ALA A 403 -3.97 -11.91 19.58
C ALA A 403 -4.18 -11.72 18.07
N LEU A 404 -4.72 -10.57 17.64
CA LEU A 404 -4.92 -10.27 16.22
C LEU A 404 -3.61 -9.86 15.53
N TYR A 405 -2.80 -9.00 16.15
CA TYR A 405 -1.68 -8.32 15.48
C TYR A 405 -0.28 -8.74 15.96
N GLY A 406 -0.16 -9.41 17.11
CA GLY A 406 1.11 -9.88 17.69
C GLY A 406 1.95 -8.79 18.34
N ILE A 407 1.60 -7.52 18.15
CA ILE A 407 2.25 -6.35 18.73
C ILE A 407 1.23 -5.22 18.90
N GLY A 408 1.46 -4.31 19.85
CA GLY A 408 0.68 -3.09 19.98
C GLY A 408 0.96 -2.08 18.85
N PRO A 409 0.16 -1.00 18.76
CA PRO A 409 0.15 -0.07 17.63
C PRO A 409 1.43 0.80 17.48
N GLY A 410 2.37 0.73 18.42
CA GLY A 410 3.63 1.47 18.33
C GLY A 410 3.53 2.96 18.67
N CYS A 411 2.34 3.44 19.05
CA CYS A 411 2.03 4.83 19.36
C CYS A 411 0.96 4.91 20.45
N ASP A 412 1.04 5.96 21.28
CA ASP A 412 -0.03 6.35 22.20
C ASP A 412 -0.65 7.66 21.67
N GLY A 413 -1.98 7.76 21.69
CA GLY A 413 -2.75 8.94 21.25
C GLY A 413 -3.88 9.29 22.20
#